data_AF-A0A923IF74-F1
#
_entry.id   AF-A0A923IF74-F1
#
_cell.length_a   1.000
_cell.length_b   1.000
_cell.length_c   1.000
_cell.angle_alpha   90.00
_cell.angle_beta   90.00
_cell.angle_gamma   90.00
#
_symmetry.space_group_name_H-M   'P 1'
#
loop_
_entity.id
_entity.type
_entity.pdbx_description
1 polymer ?
#
loop_
_entity_poly.entity_id
_entity_poly.type
_entity_poly.pdbx_seq_one_letter_code
_entity_poly.pdbx_strand_id
1 'polypeptide(L)'
;MKIMLAGYNLDSETIRGMGDALPEIGERTPETIAAAYARISRNPRPVNELRSLARAEVEKARQSNRNIVFEMGHSSIAEHAVFNIDVLGVSRLLVEEIEKFRLCSYTEKSQRY
;
A
#
# COMPACT_ATOMS: atom_id res chain seq x y z
N MET A 1 -2.47 -21.70 -8.84
CA MET A 1 -1.98 -20.50 -8.14
C MET A 1 -3.14 -19.60 -7.78
N LYS A 2 -3.25 -19.22 -6.49
CA LYS A 2 -4.23 -18.26 -5.97
C LYS A 2 -3.44 -17.10 -5.36
N ILE A 3 -3.78 -15.87 -5.74
CA ILE A 3 -3.17 -14.65 -5.21
C ILE A 3 -4.22 -13.88 -4.43
N MET A 4 -3.90 -13.47 -3.20
CA MET A 4 -4.81 -12.71 -2.34
C MET A 4 -4.10 -11.48 -1.80
N LEU A 5 -4.81 -10.36 -1.74
CA LEU A 5 -4.36 -9.20 -0.99
C LEU A 5 -4.67 -9.44 0.49
N ALA A 6 -3.65 -9.79 1.26
CA ALA A 6 -3.77 -10.04 2.70
C ALA A 6 -3.98 -8.74 3.48
N GLY A 7 -3.49 -7.61 2.97
CA GLY A 7 -3.70 -6.31 3.56
C GLY A 7 -2.74 -5.25 3.01
N TYR A 8 -2.93 -4.02 3.46
CA TYR A 8 -2.01 -2.91 3.21
C TYR A 8 -1.99 -1.99 4.41
N ASN A 9 -0.84 -1.75 5.01
CA ASN A 9 -0.66 -1.02 6.29
C ASN A 9 -1.49 -1.55 7.50
N LEU A 10 -2.57 -2.31 7.26
CA LEU A 10 -3.54 -2.96 8.12
C LEU A 10 -4.00 -4.25 7.41
N ASP A 11 -4.55 -5.19 8.18
CA ASP A 11 -5.10 -6.45 7.68
C ASP A 11 -6.38 -6.26 6.83
N SER A 12 -6.58 -7.11 5.81
CA SER A 12 -7.69 -7.00 4.86
C SER A 12 -9.06 -7.29 5.46
N GLU A 13 -9.16 -8.19 6.44
CA GLU A 13 -10.41 -8.46 7.16
C GLU A 13 -10.75 -7.26 8.05
N THR A 14 -9.74 -6.66 8.69
CA THR A 14 -9.91 -5.41 9.46
C THR A 14 -10.42 -4.28 8.58
N ILE A 15 -9.82 -4.06 7.41
CA ILE A 15 -10.23 -3.04 6.45
C ILE A 15 -11.70 -3.26 6.01
N ARG A 16 -12.06 -4.51 5.70
CA ARG A 16 -13.42 -4.87 5.28
C ARG A 16 -14.43 -4.65 6.40
N GLY A 17 -14.14 -5.15 7.60
CA GLY A 17 -15.01 -4.99 8.76
C GLY A 17 -15.24 -3.50 9.10
N MET A 18 -14.22 -2.66 8.95
CA MET A 18 -14.40 -1.21 9.08
C MET A 18 -15.29 -0.63 7.97
N GLY A 19 -15.19 -1.13 6.74
CA GLY A 19 -16.03 -0.70 5.62
C GLY A 19 -17.51 -1.02 5.85
N ASP A 20 -17.79 -2.22 6.37
CA ASP A 20 -19.15 -2.66 6.69
C ASP A 20 -19.74 -1.88 7.87
N ALA A 21 -18.93 -1.57 8.89
CA ALA A 21 -19.35 -0.84 10.08
C ALA A 21 -19.45 0.69 9.90
N LEU A 22 -18.65 1.26 9.00
CA LEU A 22 -18.53 2.70 8.78
C LEU A 22 -18.51 2.99 7.26
N PRO A 23 -19.66 2.82 6.58
CA PRO A 23 -19.78 3.01 5.13
C PRO A 23 -19.58 4.46 4.69
N GLU A 24 -19.78 5.43 5.59
CA GLU A 24 -19.53 6.86 5.36
C GLU A 24 -18.04 7.20 5.30
N ILE A 25 -17.19 6.36 5.91
CA ILE A 25 -15.75 6.45 5.72
C ILE A 25 -15.47 5.85 4.35
N GLY A 26 -15.11 6.73 3.41
CA GLY A 26 -14.86 6.38 2.01
C GLY A 26 -13.71 5.38 1.80
N GLU A 27 -13.18 5.38 0.58
CA GLU A 27 -12.18 4.40 0.17
C GLU A 27 -10.95 4.39 1.10
N ARG A 28 -10.69 3.23 1.70
CA ARG A 28 -9.50 2.98 2.50
C ARG A 28 -8.40 2.58 1.53
N THR A 29 -7.31 3.32 1.50
CA THR A 29 -6.19 3.04 0.57
C THR A 29 -4.88 3.58 1.16
N PRO A 30 -3.76 2.85 0.97
CA PRO A 30 -2.46 3.27 1.49
C PRO A 30 -1.88 4.46 0.71
N GLU A 31 -2.43 4.74 -0.48
CA GLU A 31 -2.08 5.87 -1.35
C GLU A 31 -2.16 7.23 -0.66
N THR A 32 -3.04 7.36 0.34
CA THR A 32 -3.24 8.59 1.12
C THR A 32 -2.00 8.97 1.93
N ILE A 33 -1.23 8.00 2.41
CA ILE A 33 0.01 8.24 3.14
C ILE A 33 1.08 8.77 2.18
N ALA A 34 1.26 8.09 1.04
CA ALA A 34 2.19 8.50 -0.01
C ALA A 34 1.90 9.92 -0.49
N ALA A 35 0.63 10.23 -0.80
CA ALA A 35 0.22 11.54 -1.27
C ALA A 35 0.42 12.65 -0.23
N ALA A 36 0.22 12.36 1.06
CA ALA A 36 0.49 13.31 2.13
C ALA A 36 2.00 13.62 2.23
N TYR A 37 2.84 12.60 2.17
CA TYR A 37 4.29 12.74 2.35
C TYR A 37 4.98 13.38 1.15
N ALA A 38 4.46 13.14 -0.05
CA ALA A 38 4.79 13.88 -1.26
C ALA A 38 4.73 15.41 -1.09
N ARG A 39 3.84 15.90 -0.22
CA ARG A 39 3.57 17.34 -0.04
C ARG A 39 4.44 18.00 1.04
N ILE A 40 5.14 17.23 1.88
CA ILE A 40 5.87 17.75 3.06
C ILE A 40 6.88 18.83 2.68
N SER A 41 7.63 18.64 1.60
CA SER A 41 8.69 19.58 1.21
C SER A 41 8.20 20.87 0.55
N ARG A 42 6.93 20.92 0.11
CA ARG A 42 6.39 22.03 -0.71
C ARG A 42 5.12 22.66 -0.14
N ASN A 43 4.56 22.11 0.95
CA ASN A 43 3.37 22.61 1.60
C ASN A 43 3.71 23.07 3.03
N PRO A 44 3.39 24.31 3.42
CA PRO A 44 3.71 24.83 4.75
C PRO A 44 2.88 24.22 5.88
N ARG A 45 1.82 23.46 5.56
CA ARG A 45 0.96 22.85 6.58
C ARG A 45 1.69 21.74 7.36
N PRO A 46 1.37 21.56 8.65
CA PRO A 46 1.80 20.41 9.43
C PRO A 46 1.43 19.06 8.81
N VAL A 47 2.29 18.05 8.96
CA VAL A 47 2.11 16.72 8.35
C VAL A 47 0.82 16.01 8.77
N ASN A 48 0.34 16.23 10.00
CA ASN A 48 -0.95 15.71 10.47
C ASN A 48 -2.14 16.30 9.70
N GLU A 49 -2.07 17.56 9.28
CA GLU A 49 -3.08 18.18 8.43
C GLU A 49 -3.00 17.63 7.00
N LEU A 50 -1.79 17.50 6.45
CA LEU A 50 -1.58 16.90 5.13
C LEU A 50 -2.14 15.48 5.04
N ARG A 51 -1.92 14.66 6.07
CA ARG A 51 -2.50 13.31 6.17
C ARG A 51 -4.03 13.36 6.25
N SER A 52 -4.59 14.31 7.01
CA SER A 52 -6.04 14.45 7.13
C SER A 52 -6.68 14.85 5.79
N LEU A 53 -6.07 15.79 5.07
CA LEU A 53 -6.50 16.19 3.73
C LEU A 53 -6.41 15.04 2.73
N ALA A 54 -5.31 14.29 2.72
CA ALA A 54 -5.13 13.17 1.79
C ALA A 54 -6.18 12.07 2.02
N ARG A 55 -6.53 11.77 3.28
CA ARG A 55 -7.61 10.82 3.60
C ARG A 55 -8.99 11.29 3.15
N ALA A 56 -9.25 12.60 3.19
CA ALA A 56 -10.53 13.17 2.77
C ALA A 56 -10.67 13.27 1.23
N GLU A 57 -9.56 13.27 0.49
CA GLU A 57 -9.54 13.55 -0.94
C GLU A 57 -8.83 12.43 -1.73
N VAL A 58 -9.33 11.19 -1.64
CA VAL A 58 -8.68 10.00 -2.22
C VAL A 58 -8.40 10.13 -3.72
N GLU A 59 -9.34 10.62 -4.52
CA GLU A 59 -9.11 10.81 -5.97
C GLU A 59 -7.99 11.82 -6.27
N LYS A 60 -7.90 12.90 -5.49
CA LYS A 60 -6.80 13.87 -5.62
C LYS A 60 -5.48 13.27 -5.15
N ALA A 61 -5.49 12.45 -4.10
CA ALA A 61 -4.31 11.72 -3.64
C ALA A 61 -3.81 10.77 -4.75
N ARG A 62 -4.71 10.01 -5.38
CA ARG A 62 -4.41 9.10 -6.49
C ARG A 62 -3.82 9.84 -7.70
N GLN A 63 -4.43 10.95 -8.11
CA GLN A 63 -3.89 11.77 -9.20
C GLN A 63 -2.52 12.36 -8.84
N SER A 64 -2.35 12.85 -7.62
CA SER A 64 -1.08 13.38 -7.13
C SER A 64 0.02 12.32 -7.16
N ASN A 65 -0.28 11.09 -6.73
CA ASN A 65 0.66 9.98 -6.76
C ASN A 65 1.06 9.64 -8.21
N ARG A 66 0.10 9.63 -9.15
CA ARG A 66 0.42 9.38 -10.57
C ARG A 66 1.45 10.37 -11.10
N ASN A 67 1.24 11.66 -10.89
CA ASN A 67 2.15 12.69 -11.38
C ASN A 67 3.51 12.61 -10.67
N ILE A 68 3.51 12.51 -9.34
CA ILE A 68 4.75 12.59 -8.56
C ILE A 68 5.62 11.34 -8.75
N VAL A 69 5.02 10.15 -8.77
CA VAL A 69 5.75 8.88 -8.89
C VAL A 69 6.16 8.64 -10.33
N PHE A 70 5.24 8.72 -11.29
CA PHE A 70 5.51 8.31 -12.67
C PHE A 70 6.01 9.44 -13.58
N GLU A 71 5.53 10.68 -13.41
CA GLU A 71 5.93 11.80 -14.29
C GLU A 71 7.17 12.52 -13.76
N MET A 72 7.24 12.76 -12.45
CA MET A 72 8.36 13.48 -11.82
C MET A 72 9.51 12.56 -11.36
N GLY A 73 9.32 11.24 -11.41
CA GLY A 73 10.35 10.24 -11.05
C GLY A 73 10.68 10.17 -9.56
N HIS A 74 9.83 10.69 -8.67
CA HIS A 74 10.05 10.63 -7.22
C HIS A 74 9.55 9.30 -6.64
N SER A 75 10.12 8.18 -7.09
CA SER A 75 9.64 6.83 -6.80
C SER A 75 9.67 6.44 -5.31
N SER A 76 10.57 7.03 -4.52
CA SER A 76 10.70 6.73 -3.08
C SER A 76 9.43 7.03 -2.29
N ILE A 77 8.56 7.91 -2.80
CA ILE A 77 7.28 8.24 -2.14
C ILE A 77 6.31 7.05 -2.18
N ALA A 78 6.38 6.21 -3.22
CA ALA A 78 5.54 5.02 -3.35
C ALA A 78 5.85 3.97 -2.28
N GLU A 79 7.07 3.98 -1.70
CA GLU A 79 7.51 3.01 -0.70
C GLU A 79 6.75 3.12 0.63
N HIS A 80 6.02 4.23 0.86
CA HIS A 80 5.17 4.38 2.04
C HIS A 80 3.87 3.55 1.98
N ALA A 81 3.48 3.07 0.80
CA ALA A 81 2.36 2.16 0.62
C ALA A 81 2.88 0.71 0.60
N VAL A 82 2.61 -0.04 1.66
CA VAL A 82 3.14 -1.41 1.84
C VAL A 82 2.00 -2.41 1.73
N PHE A 83 2.13 -3.35 0.81
CA PHE A 83 1.13 -4.39 0.54
C PHE A 83 1.64 -5.76 1.01
N ASN A 84 0.73 -6.54 1.59
CA ASN A 84 0.96 -7.94 1.94
C ASN A 84 0.15 -8.82 0.97
N ILE A 85 0.82 -9.78 0.36
CA ILE A 85 0.23 -10.62 -0.69
C ILE A 85 0.46 -12.08 -0.31
N ASP A 86 -0.62 -12.85 -0.27
CA ASP A 86 -0.55 -14.30 -0.11
C ASP A 86 -0.53 -14.95 -1.49
N VAL A 87 0.43 -15.85 -1.69
CA VAL A 87 0.57 -16.62 -2.93
C VAL A 87 0.46 -18.10 -2.61
N LEU A 88 -0.67 -18.72 -2.93
CA LEU A 88 -0.98 -20.11 -2.61
C LEU A 88 -0.98 -21.01 -3.84
N GLY A 89 -0.72 -22.31 -3.61
CA GLY A 89 -0.77 -23.33 -4.65
C GLY A 89 0.21 -23.05 -5.79
N VAL A 90 1.46 -22.78 -5.41
CA VAL A 90 2.60 -22.49 -6.30
C VAL A 90 3.67 -23.57 -6.19
N SER A 91 4.45 -23.73 -7.24
CA SER A 91 5.61 -24.62 -7.24
C SER A 91 6.78 -23.98 -6.50
N ARG A 92 7.70 -24.81 -5.98
CA ARG A 92 8.95 -24.30 -5.39
C ARG A 92 9.74 -23.43 -6.35
N LEU A 93 9.81 -23.83 -7.63
CA LEU A 93 10.50 -23.05 -8.66
C LEU A 93 9.94 -21.62 -8.73
N LEU A 94 8.63 -21.45 -8.66
CA LEU A 94 8.02 -20.12 -8.67
C LEU A 94 8.31 -19.33 -7.39
N VAL A 95 8.36 -19.99 -6.23
CA VAL A 95 8.77 -19.34 -4.98
C VAL A 95 10.19 -18.79 -5.10
N GLU A 96 11.13 -19.59 -5.60
CA GLU A 96 12.52 -19.17 -5.83
C GLU A 96 12.61 -17.98 -6.79
N GLU A 97 11.79 -17.95 -7.85
CA GLU A 97 11.73 -16.79 -8.76
C GLU A 97 11.19 -15.52 -8.07
N ILE A 98 10.17 -15.65 -7.22
CA ILE A 98 9.61 -14.52 -6.48
C ILE A 98 10.62 -14.00 -5.44
N GLU A 99 11.31 -14.88 -4.72
CA GLU A 99 12.21 -14.48 -3.63
C GLU A 99 13.54 -13.87 -4.12
N LYS A 100 13.81 -13.88 -5.45
CA LYS A 100 14.94 -13.14 -6.03
C LYS A 100 14.84 -11.63 -5.86
N PHE A 101 13.64 -11.07 -5.66
CA PHE A 101 13.47 -9.64 -5.45
C PHE A 101 13.89 -9.27 -4.02
N ARG A 102 14.97 -8.49 -3.91
CA ARG A 102 15.64 -8.19 -2.62
C ARG A 102 14.97 -7.09 -1.78
N LEU A 103 14.01 -6.36 -2.35
CA LEU A 103 13.32 -5.24 -1.69
C LEU A 103 11.90 -5.64 -1.26
N CYS A 104 11.76 -6.85 -0.72
CA CYS A 104 10.53 -7.39 -0.19
C CYS A 104 10.84 -8.23 1.05
N SER A 105 9.79 -8.61 1.79
CA SER A 105 9.88 -9.51 2.94
C SER A 105 9.06 -10.75 2.66
N TYR A 106 9.60 -11.92 3.02
CA TYR A 106 9.00 -13.21 2.68
C TYR A 106 8.81 -14.08 3.91
N THR A 107 7.76 -14.89 3.87
CA THR A 107 7.55 -16.01 4.78
C THR A 107 7.01 -17.17 3.95
N GLU A 108 7.88 -18.13 3.66
CA GLU A 108 7.52 -19.36 2.94
C GLU A 108 7.04 -20.43 3.92
N LYS A 109 6.03 -21.21 3.52
CA LYS A 109 5.67 -22.44 4.24
C LYS A 109 6.87 -23.39 4.22
N SER A 110 7.45 -23.62 5.40
CA SER A 110 8.58 -24.54 5.55
C SER A 110 8.21 -25.95 5.08
N GLN A 111 9.17 -26.64 4.47
CA GLN A 111 9.05 -28.07 4.18
C GLN A 111 9.71 -28.96 5.23
N ARG A 112 10.37 -28.35 6.22
CA ARG A 112 11.00 -29.05 7.34
C ARG A 112 10.00 -29.38 8.45
N TYR A 113 8.90 -28.65 8.48
CA TYR A 113 7.78 -28.78 9.42
C TYR A 113 6.51 -29.08 8.63
#